data_AF-A0A9D4K1L0-F1
#
_entry.id   AF-A0A9D4K1L0-F1
#
_cell.length_a   1.000
_cell.length_b   1.000
_cell.length_c   1.000
_cell.angle_alpha   90.00
_cell.angle_beta   90.00
_cell.angle_gamma   90.00
#
_symmetry.space_group_name_H-M   'P 1'
#
loop_
_entity.id
_entity.type
_entity.pdbx_description
1 polymer ?
#
loop_
_entity_poly.entity_id
_entity_poly.type
_entity_poly.pdbx_seq_one_letter_code
_entity_poly.pdbx_strand_id
1 'polypeptide(L)'
;MQLNKLISLRAAQRRIIVKQFEKLEEISSTSESQKLLDIIQEKTHTIRGLNEKIINHADLGDIETELCDSEEYSIELEMKIHRYQEKIKTLNETTF
;
A
#
# COMPACT_ATOMS: atom_id res chain seq x y z
N MET A 1 -0.77 24.06 -8.46
CA MET A 1 -0.91 22.95 -9.45
C MET A 1 -0.10 21.69 -9.10
N GLN A 2 1.05 21.79 -8.41
CA GLN A 2 1.86 20.62 -8.05
C GLN A 2 1.21 19.71 -6.99
N LEU A 3 0.55 20.27 -5.97
CA LEU A 3 -0.13 19.53 -4.90
C LEU A 3 -1.21 18.57 -5.43
N ASN A 4 -2.14 19.06 -6.25
CA ASN A 4 -3.22 18.24 -6.82
C ASN A 4 -2.70 17.07 -7.67
N LYS A 5 -1.54 17.24 -8.33
CA LYS A 5 -0.89 16.17 -9.09
C LYS A 5 -0.35 15.07 -8.16
N LEU A 6 0.24 15.46 -7.02
CA LEU A 6 0.74 14.52 -6.01
C LEU A 6 -0.42 13.74 -5.37
N ILE A 7 -1.51 14.43 -4.99
CA ILE A 7 -2.71 13.80 -4.43
C ILE A 7 -3.32 12.80 -5.43
N SER A 8 -3.47 13.20 -6.69
CA SER A 8 -4.00 12.32 -7.75
C SER A 8 -3.13 11.08 -7.95
N LEU A 9 -1.80 11.27 -7.95
CA LEU A 9 -0.85 10.17 -8.10
C LEU A 9 -0.91 9.21 -6.89
N ARG A 10 -0.98 9.75 -5.67
CA ARG A 10 -1.16 8.96 -4.44
C ARG A 10 -2.43 8.10 -4.52
N ALA A 11 -3.55 8.71 -4.88
CA ALA A 11 -4.82 8.01 -5.04
C ALA A 11 -4.77 6.91 -6.12
N ALA A 12 -4.02 7.13 -7.21
CA ALA A 12 -3.80 6.12 -8.24
C ALA A 12 -2.99 4.92 -7.70
N GLN A 13 -1.92 5.17 -6.95
CA GLN A 13 -1.14 4.08 -6.32
C GLN A 13 -2.01 3.28 -5.32
N ARG A 14 -2.86 3.96 -4.53
CA ARG A 14 -3.81 3.31 -3.62
C ARG A 14 -4.73 2.33 -4.35
N ARG A 15 -5.31 2.74 -5.49
CA ARG A 15 -6.15 1.86 -6.31
C ARG A 15 -5.41 0.63 -6.84
N ILE A 16 -4.13 0.78 -7.17
CA ILE A 16 -3.31 -0.36 -7.61
C ILE A 16 -3.12 -1.35 -6.45
N ILE A 17 -2.80 -0.87 -5.26
CA ILE A 17 -2.61 -1.71 -4.06
C ILE A 17 -3.88 -2.49 -3.75
N VAL A 18 -5.04 -1.83 -3.69
CA VAL A 18 -6.34 -2.49 -3.43
C VAL A 18 -6.57 -3.63 -4.43
N LYS A 19 -6.38 -3.38 -5.73
CA LYS A 19 -6.54 -4.42 -6.76
C LYS A 19 -5.56 -5.59 -6.63
N GLN A 20 -4.33 -5.36 -6.17
CA GLN A 20 -3.39 -6.47 -5.96
C GLN A 20 -3.77 -7.29 -4.71
N PHE A 21 -4.33 -6.65 -3.67
CA PHE A 21 -4.87 -7.38 -2.51
C PHE A 21 -6.09 -8.23 -2.86
N GLU A 22 -7.00 -7.72 -3.68
CA GLU A 22 -8.14 -8.51 -4.19
C GLU A 22 -7.64 -9.76 -4.91
N LYS A 23 -6.62 -9.63 -5.76
CA LYS A 23 -5.99 -10.78 -6.43
C LYS A 23 -5.31 -11.75 -5.46
N LEU A 24 -4.67 -11.24 -4.41
CA LEU A 24 -4.05 -12.07 -3.36
C LEU A 24 -5.06 -12.94 -2.62
N GLU A 25 -6.33 -12.52 -2.53
CA GLU A 25 -7.39 -13.31 -1.92
C GLU A 25 -7.83 -14.48 -2.80
N GLU A 26 -7.73 -14.33 -4.12
CA GLU A 26 -8.17 -15.31 -5.11
C GLU A 26 -7.11 -16.37 -5.46
N ILE A 27 -5.84 -16.06 -5.22
CA ILE A 27 -4.71 -16.89 -5.67
C ILE A 27 -4.25 -17.85 -4.56
N SER A 28 -4.09 -19.13 -4.91
CA SER A 28 -3.58 -20.19 -4.01
C SER A 28 -2.07 -20.44 -4.17
N SER A 29 -1.46 -19.94 -5.25
CA SER A 29 -0.04 -20.09 -5.53
C SER A 29 0.80 -19.19 -4.63
N THR A 30 1.72 -19.78 -3.87
CA THR A 30 2.66 -19.04 -3.00
C THR A 30 3.59 -18.13 -3.80
N SER A 31 4.08 -18.60 -4.96
CA SER A 31 4.99 -17.83 -5.82
C SER A 31 4.32 -16.60 -6.46
N GLU A 32 3.07 -16.73 -6.87
CA GLU A 32 2.30 -15.61 -7.44
C GLU A 32 1.85 -14.65 -6.33
N SER A 33 1.48 -15.18 -5.17
CA SER A 33 1.21 -14.38 -3.98
C SER A 33 2.43 -13.54 -3.57
N GLN A 34 3.63 -14.11 -3.60
CA GLN A 34 4.84 -13.37 -3.27
C GLN A 34 5.09 -12.22 -4.26
N LYS A 35 4.93 -12.46 -5.57
CA LYS A 35 5.05 -11.41 -6.60
C LYS A 35 4.06 -10.27 -6.39
N LEU A 36 2.81 -10.60 -6.04
CA LEU A 36 1.80 -9.58 -5.76
C LEU A 36 2.12 -8.79 -4.49
N LEU A 37 2.65 -9.44 -3.45
CA LEU A 37 3.13 -8.74 -2.25
C LEU A 37 4.30 -7.81 -2.54
N ASP A 38 5.26 -8.23 -3.36
CA ASP A 38 6.40 -7.38 -3.74
C ASP A 38 5.91 -6.10 -4.45
N ILE A 39 4.93 -6.23 -5.35
CA ILE A 39 4.28 -5.09 -6.01
C ILE A 39 3.57 -4.20 -4.97
N ILE A 40 2.82 -4.79 -4.04
CA ILE A 40 2.14 -4.01 -2.99
C ILE A 40 3.15 -3.23 -2.15
N GLN A 41 4.25 -3.85 -1.75
CA GLN A 41 5.31 -3.21 -0.96
C GLN A 41 5.95 -2.03 -1.70
N GLU A 42 6.29 -2.21 -2.97
CA GLU A 42 6.84 -1.15 -3.83
C GLU A 42 5.88 0.05 -3.91
N LYS A 43 4.59 -0.21 -4.10
CA LYS A 43 3.56 0.83 -4.21
C LYS A 43 3.28 1.51 -2.87
N THR A 44 3.32 0.79 -1.76
CA THR A 44 3.23 1.34 -0.40
C THR A 44 4.40 2.27 -0.12
N HIS A 45 5.63 1.88 -0.47
CA HIS A 45 6.80 2.76 -0.35
C HIS A 45 6.64 4.03 -1.20
N THR A 46 6.10 3.90 -2.41
CA THR A 46 5.80 5.04 -3.28
C THR A 46 4.78 5.99 -2.65
N ILE A 47 3.72 5.47 -2.02
CA ILE A 47 2.73 6.29 -1.30
C ILE A 47 3.38 7.07 -0.16
N ARG A 48 4.27 6.45 0.61
CA ARG A 48 5.00 7.11 1.70
C ARG A 48 5.79 8.32 1.19
N GLY A 49 6.56 8.15 0.12
CA GLY A 49 7.30 9.26 -0.50
C GLY A 49 6.40 10.33 -1.13
N LEU A 50 5.19 9.97 -1.59
CA LEU A 50 4.21 10.96 -2.05
C LEU A 50 3.58 11.74 -0.89
N ASN A 51 3.32 11.09 0.24
CA ASN A 51 2.81 11.76 1.45
C ASN A 51 3.81 12.80 1.96
N GLU A 52 5.10 12.45 2.07
CA GLU A 52 6.15 13.39 2.46
C GLU A 52 6.17 14.62 1.54
N LYS A 53 6.05 14.41 0.22
CA LYS A 53 5.98 15.51 -0.76
C LYS A 53 4.70 16.34 -0.63
N ILE A 54 3.57 15.72 -0.35
CA ILE A 54 2.28 16.41 -0.12
C ILE A 54 2.38 17.29 1.13
N ILE A 55 2.91 16.74 2.23
CA ILE A 55 3.15 17.47 3.49
C ILE A 55 4.04 18.69 3.24
N ASN A 56 5.13 18.53 2.48
CA ASN A 56 6.05 19.64 2.18
C ASN A 56 5.46 20.70 1.23
N HIS A 57 4.39 20.39 0.50
CA HIS A 57 3.78 21.30 -0.49
C HIS A 57 2.47 21.94 -0.04
N ALA A 58 1.90 21.51 1.08
CA ALA A 58 0.63 22.01 1.57
C ALA A 58 0.82 22.86 2.83
N ASP A 59 0.02 23.90 2.95
CA ASP A 59 -0.21 24.50 4.25
C ASP A 59 -1.00 23.49 5.11
N LEU A 60 -0.49 23.19 6.30
CA LEU A 60 -0.94 22.06 7.14
C LEU A 60 -2.47 22.06 7.40
N GLY A 61 -3.10 23.23 7.40
CA GLY A 61 -4.55 23.37 7.61
C GLY A 61 -5.43 22.87 6.45
N ASP A 62 -4.90 22.80 5.22
CA ASP A 62 -5.66 22.40 4.03
C ASP A 62 -5.61 20.89 3.74
N ILE A 63 -4.70 20.15 4.38
CA ILE A 63 -4.49 18.71 4.12
C ILE A 63 -4.57 17.82 5.35
N GLU A 64 -4.85 18.38 6.52
CA GLU A 64 -4.88 17.65 7.80
C GLU A 64 -5.84 16.45 7.74
N THR A 65 -7.01 16.64 7.12
CA THR A 65 -7.99 15.57 6.87
C THR A 65 -7.46 14.51 5.89
N GLU A 66 -6.88 14.92 4.76
CA GLU A 66 -6.27 14.01 3.77
C GLU A 66 -5.02 13.24 4.26
N LEU A 67 -4.36 13.72 5.32
CA LEU A 67 -3.21 13.08 5.94
C LEU A 67 -3.63 12.10 7.03
N CYS A 68 -4.62 12.44 7.85
CA CYS A 68 -5.14 11.56 8.90
C CYS A 68 -5.67 10.24 8.30
N ASP A 69 -6.48 10.35 7.24
CA ASP A 69 -6.95 9.20 6.45
C ASP A 69 -5.80 8.38 5.84
N SER A 70 -4.65 9.02 5.61
CA SER A 70 -3.48 8.38 5.02
C SER A 70 -2.63 7.64 6.04
N GLU A 71 -2.61 8.04 7.31
CA GLU A 71 -1.85 7.38 8.36
C GLU A 71 -2.57 6.09 8.80
N GLU A 72 -3.87 6.17 9.10
CA GLU A 72 -4.69 5.00 9.43
C GLU A 72 -4.65 3.95 8.32
N TYR A 73 -4.78 4.39 7.07
CA TYR A 73 -4.69 3.50 5.92
C TYR A 73 -3.29 2.89 5.74
N SER A 74 -2.21 3.63 6.09
CA SER A 74 -0.85 3.09 6.01
C SER A 74 -0.62 2.00 7.05
N ILE A 75 -1.13 2.19 8.27
CA ILE A 75 -1.07 1.17 9.33
C ILE A 75 -1.87 -0.07 8.93
N GLU A 76 -3.10 0.11 8.42
CA GLU A 76 -3.92 -1.01 7.93
C GLU A 76 -3.22 -1.79 6.82
N LEU A 77 -2.58 -1.08 5.88
CA LEU A 77 -1.81 -1.68 4.80
C LEU A 77 -0.62 -2.48 5.33
N GLU A 78 0.16 -1.93 6.26
CA GLU A 78 1.33 -2.62 6.83
C GLU A 78 0.92 -3.89 7.57
N MET A 79 -0.17 -3.84 8.36
CA MET A 79 -0.74 -5.02 9.01
C MET A 79 -1.19 -6.08 7.99
N LYS A 80 -1.85 -5.66 6.90
CA LYS A 80 -2.26 -6.58 5.81
C LYS A 80 -1.05 -7.22 5.12
N ILE A 81 -0.02 -6.44 4.77
CA ILE A 81 1.22 -6.95 4.17
C ILE A 81 1.84 -8.02 5.09
N HIS A 82 2.02 -7.70 6.38
CA HIS A 82 2.61 -8.63 7.34
C HIS A 82 1.82 -9.93 7.45
N ARG A 83 0.49 -9.85 7.52
CA ARG A 83 -0.39 -11.04 7.56
C ARG A 83 -0.21 -11.95 6.35
N TYR A 84 -0.07 -11.38 5.16
CA TYR A 84 0.12 -12.17 3.94
C TYR A 84 1.53 -12.75 3.85
N GLN A 85 2.57 -12.04 4.32
CA GLN A 85 3.92 -12.60 4.42
C GLN A 85 3.96 -13.82 5.35
N GLU A 86 3.32 -13.72 6.52
CA GLU A 86 3.17 -14.84 7.47
C GLU A 86 2.41 -16.02 6.84
N LYS A 87 1.33 -15.74 6.10
CA LYS A 87 0.55 -16.76 5.39
C LYS A 87 1.39 -17.50 4.36
N ILE A 88 2.15 -16.77 3.52
CA ILE A 88 3.04 -17.38 2.51
C ILE A 88 4.14 -18.20 3.19
N LYS A 89 4.74 -17.67 4.26
CA LYS A 89 5.74 -18.40 5.05
C LYS A 89 5.19 -19.73 5.57
N THR A 90 4.02 -19.69 6.20
CA THR A 90 3.33 -20.88 6.73
C THR A 90 3.10 -21.90 5.63
N LEU A 91 2.56 -21.47 4.47
CA LEU A 91 2.30 -22.35 3.33
C LEU A 91 3.59 -23.00 2.79
N ASN A 92 4.68 -22.23 2.69
CA ASN A 92 5.97 -22.78 2.25
C ASN A 92 6.53 -23.80 3.27
N GLU A 93 6.33 -23.59 4.56
CA GLU A 93 6.76 -24.50 5.62
C GLU A 93 5.88 -25.77 5.73
N THR A 94 4.61 -25.72 5.33
CA THR A 94 3.69 -26.88 5.33
C THR A 94 3.77 -27.76 4.08
N THR A 95 4.51 -27.34 3.04
CA THR A 95 4.63 -28.09 1.77
C THR A 95 5.81 -29.09 1.80
N PHE A 96 6.29 -29.48 2.98
CA PHE A 96 7.37 -30.45 3.19
C PHE A 96 6.86 -31.82 3.64
#